data_AF-A0A174J0S9-F1
#
_entry.id   AF-A0A174J0S9-F1
#
_cell.length_a   1.000
_cell.length_b   1.000
_cell.length_c   1.000
_cell.angle_alpha   90.00
_cell.angle_beta   90.00
_cell.angle_gamma   90.00
#
_symmetry.space_group_name_H-M   'P 1'
#
loop_
_entity.id
_entity.type
_entity.pdbx_description
1 polymer ?
#
loop_
_entity_poly.entity_id
_entity_poly.type
_entity_poly.pdbx_seq_one_letter_code
_entity_poly.pdbx_strand_id
1 'polypeptide(L)'
;MKTIYTLLFFVLVLGLVACQAEDDTSMKNTGYLSMDITTNNSTATKAGSEEVVYNPKQLAVQILNDQGGVVKETDDYTAWDGERFSLPTGKYVVKASSNGFDGKAAEFDKPYYVGSAEVEVMAGKDVTAEVICTLANVLVTVEFDELFKKSFKSATIVVADSADQTGTRLTFELGKNETAKAYFPVPEKSLIISTSVTNQKGTLHSKKDTVRAVKARDNVRLMYKVADSPNGSTSIDITLDGTIKTYNFTIGVPLTAKTTLSASAANAWSSFAYLEGKVLSKAGVLDQSKLAMEYKLATDEAWTPVAYLTVGENDTYSVRITGLTPATKYQYRFIYKDTEEVASEIVEFTTEAAIALYNANFDLWYQNGKTWYAGESGKSFWDTSNPGTTTGLGAIVNINPTQGSSAVVHTSGGKSAELKSQFKVKFAAASLYTGSFGGLVGMNGAKINFGQPFASRPTALKGWFQYAPVNVTHVGDNLPADAVVEKGDPDVCSIYIAMSKKQYTIDNTKMAETAIDFENDANIIAYGEVPVSECVSTNGQWKEFNILLKYKNLTEKPTHIIVVCSSSKYGDYFTGGDGSIMYLDDFSLIYDDEPTMWK
;
A
#
# COMPACT_ATOMS: atom_id res chain seq x y z
N MET A 1 1.40 134.38 -57.21
CA MET A 1 2.46 134.75 -58.17
C MET A 1 3.17 133.48 -58.58
N LYS A 2 3.26 133.23 -59.90
CA LYS A 2 4.33 132.54 -60.63
C LYS A 2 4.96 131.28 -59.95
N THR A 3 5.04 130.09 -60.54
CA THR A 3 5.22 129.74 -61.96
C THR A 3 5.58 128.24 -62.03
N ILE A 4 5.13 127.55 -63.10
CA ILE A 4 5.94 126.71 -64.00
C ILE A 4 6.40 125.32 -63.54
N TYR A 5 6.26 124.23 -64.31
CA TYR A 5 5.57 123.89 -65.58
C TYR A 5 5.99 122.43 -65.93
N THR A 6 5.14 121.69 -66.65
CA THR A 6 5.48 120.64 -67.67
C THR A 6 6.12 119.29 -67.26
N LEU A 7 5.92 118.14 -67.94
CA LEU A 7 5.32 117.75 -69.24
C LEU A 7 5.10 116.20 -69.27
N LEU A 8 4.05 115.75 -70.01
CA LEU A 8 3.85 114.54 -70.85
C LEU A 8 4.34 113.10 -70.49
N PHE A 9 3.39 112.16 -70.70
CA PHE A 9 3.37 110.99 -71.62
C PHE A 9 2.96 109.63 -70.98
N PHE A 10 2.12 108.92 -71.74
CA PHE A 10 1.31 107.74 -71.44
C PHE A 10 2.16 106.45 -71.34
N VAL A 11 2.10 105.64 -70.26
CA VAL A 11 2.51 104.21 -70.25
C VAL A 11 1.73 103.37 -69.22
N LEU A 12 1.32 102.20 -69.72
CA LEU A 12 0.72 101.00 -69.15
C LEU A 12 1.70 100.20 -68.24
N VAL A 13 1.18 99.26 -67.44
CA VAL A 13 1.84 98.05 -66.87
C VAL A 13 2.07 98.03 -65.35
N LEU A 14 1.49 96.97 -64.76
CA LEU A 14 1.78 96.24 -63.51
C LEU A 14 3.16 96.49 -62.85
N GLY A 15 3.16 96.59 -61.53
CA GLY A 15 4.32 96.21 -60.72
C GLY A 15 4.52 96.96 -59.40
N LEU A 16 4.25 96.24 -58.30
CA LEU A 16 4.98 96.23 -57.03
C LEU A 16 4.71 97.29 -55.93
N VAL A 17 4.10 96.76 -54.85
CA VAL A 17 4.52 96.78 -53.42
C VAL A 17 4.69 98.12 -52.71
N ALA A 18 3.84 98.35 -51.70
CA ALA A 18 4.30 98.85 -50.40
C ALA A 18 3.41 98.28 -49.27
N CYS A 19 4.09 97.66 -48.30
CA CYS A 19 3.59 97.11 -47.05
C CYS A 19 2.59 98.02 -46.32
N GLN A 20 1.53 97.42 -45.79
CA GLN A 20 1.12 97.69 -44.42
C GLN A 20 0.99 96.37 -43.68
N ALA A 21 1.85 96.22 -42.68
CA ALA A 21 1.77 95.20 -41.66
C ALA A 21 0.59 95.53 -40.74
N GLU A 22 -0.38 94.62 -40.65
CA GLU A 22 -1.20 94.50 -39.45
C GLU A 22 -0.45 93.60 -38.47
N ASP A 23 -0.11 94.21 -37.34
CA ASP A 23 0.65 93.65 -36.23
C ASP A 23 -0.27 92.71 -35.43
N ASP A 24 -0.39 91.45 -35.86
CA ASP A 24 -1.11 90.43 -35.09
C ASP A 24 -0.19 89.90 -33.96
N THR A 25 -0.32 90.53 -32.81
CA THR A 25 0.41 90.24 -31.57
C THR A 25 0.00 88.91 -30.91
N SER A 26 -0.84 88.08 -31.55
CA SER A 26 -1.26 86.77 -31.05
C SER A 26 -0.26 85.61 -31.30
N MET A 27 0.73 85.78 -32.20
CA MET A 27 1.67 84.71 -32.59
C MET A 27 2.96 84.60 -31.74
N LYS A 28 3.13 85.38 -30.67
CA LYS A 28 4.38 85.34 -29.87
C LYS A 28 4.51 84.17 -28.90
N ASN A 29 3.45 83.38 -28.68
CA ASN A 29 3.44 82.34 -27.63
C ASN A 29 2.85 80.99 -28.05
N THR A 30 2.75 80.70 -29.36
CA THR A 30 2.25 79.43 -29.89
C THR A 30 3.21 78.81 -30.92
N GLY A 31 3.31 77.49 -30.94
CA GLY A 31 4.06 76.70 -31.93
C GLY A 31 3.24 75.50 -32.38
N TYR A 32 3.82 74.65 -33.24
CA TYR A 32 3.11 73.54 -33.87
C TYR A 32 3.78 72.20 -33.54
N LEU A 33 2.98 71.23 -33.11
CA LEU A 33 3.41 69.86 -32.85
C LEU A 33 2.80 68.90 -33.88
N SER A 34 3.64 68.09 -34.50
CA SER A 34 3.25 66.86 -35.21
C SER A 34 3.83 65.64 -34.50
N MET A 35 3.42 64.45 -34.91
CA MET A 35 3.88 63.21 -34.29
C MET A 35 4.18 62.15 -35.34
N ASP A 36 5.18 61.32 -35.04
CA ASP A 36 5.49 60.10 -35.76
C ASP A 36 5.44 58.95 -34.77
N ILE A 37 4.45 58.06 -34.93
CA ILE A 37 4.18 56.96 -34.00
C ILE A 37 4.47 55.67 -34.74
N THR A 38 5.49 54.95 -34.26
CA THR A 38 5.90 53.68 -34.83
C THR A 38 5.76 52.57 -33.79
N THR A 39 5.38 51.37 -34.25
CA THR A 39 5.35 50.17 -33.41
C THR A 39 6.60 49.35 -33.64
N ASN A 40 7.39 49.19 -32.59
CA ASN A 40 8.49 48.25 -32.58
C ASN A 40 8.02 46.92 -32.00
N ASN A 41 7.50 46.09 -32.89
CA ASN A 41 7.02 44.74 -32.59
C ASN A 41 8.14 43.76 -32.24
N SER A 42 9.40 44.20 -32.18
CA SER A 42 10.48 43.36 -31.67
C SER A 42 10.30 43.14 -30.16
N THR A 43 10.22 41.86 -29.80
CA THR A 43 10.78 41.35 -28.55
C THR A 43 12.29 41.69 -28.54
N ALA A 44 13.07 41.42 -27.49
CA ALA A 44 14.52 41.73 -27.50
C ALA A 44 15.36 40.95 -28.56
N THR A 45 14.73 40.43 -29.62
CA THR A 45 15.21 39.65 -30.76
C THR A 45 15.78 40.53 -31.89
N LYS A 46 16.88 40.09 -32.50
CA LYS A 46 17.23 40.51 -33.86
C LYS A 46 16.31 39.78 -34.85
N ALA A 47 15.85 40.52 -35.86
CA ALA A 47 14.96 40.06 -36.93
C ALA A 47 15.39 38.71 -37.53
N GLY A 48 14.51 37.72 -37.52
CA GLY A 48 14.83 36.40 -38.06
C GLY A 48 13.84 35.28 -37.73
N SER A 49 12.54 35.55 -37.70
CA SER A 49 11.52 34.51 -37.84
C SER A 49 10.20 35.20 -38.18
N GLU A 50 9.54 34.76 -39.26
CA GLU A 50 8.21 35.23 -39.66
C GLU A 50 7.18 34.88 -38.57
N GLU A 51 7.07 35.74 -37.56
CA GLU A 51 5.92 35.74 -36.67
C GLU A 51 4.75 36.41 -37.37
N VAL A 52 3.58 35.77 -37.28
CA VAL A 52 2.30 36.40 -37.64
C VAL A 52 2.23 37.74 -36.92
N VAL A 53 2.35 38.80 -37.71
CA VAL A 53 2.36 40.20 -37.27
C VAL A 53 1.00 40.48 -36.65
N TYR A 54 0.94 40.46 -35.32
CA TYR A 54 -0.16 41.13 -34.62
C TYR A 54 -0.05 42.61 -34.98
N ASN A 55 -1.09 43.11 -35.63
CA ASN A 55 -1.21 44.49 -36.04
C ASN A 55 -2.00 45.21 -34.92
N PRO A 56 -1.36 45.93 -33.97
CA PRO A 56 -2.08 46.82 -33.07
C PRO A 56 -2.65 47.94 -33.92
N LYS A 57 -3.76 47.68 -34.60
CA LYS A 57 -4.37 48.63 -35.53
C LYS A 57 -4.82 49.90 -34.83
N GLN A 58 -4.87 49.91 -33.51
CA GLN A 58 -5.42 50.98 -32.73
C GLN A 58 -4.57 51.26 -31.48
N LEU A 59 -3.65 52.22 -31.60
CA LEU A 59 -2.98 52.85 -30.47
C LEU A 59 -3.74 54.11 -30.10
N ALA A 60 -4.10 54.27 -28.83
CA ALA A 60 -4.58 55.52 -28.29
C ALA A 60 -3.39 56.46 -28.02
N VAL A 61 -3.58 57.76 -28.24
CA VAL A 61 -2.53 58.78 -28.07
C VAL A 61 -3.04 59.91 -27.20
N GLN A 62 -2.22 60.37 -26.26
CA GLN A 62 -2.48 61.54 -25.43
C GLN A 62 -1.32 62.54 -25.53
N ILE A 63 -1.65 63.81 -25.71
CA ILE A 63 -0.71 64.94 -25.57
C ILE A 63 -0.93 65.54 -24.19
N LEU A 64 0.07 65.45 -23.33
CA LEU A 64 0.04 65.95 -21.95
C LEU A 64 0.84 67.26 -21.84
N ASN A 65 0.35 68.23 -21.07
CA ASN A 65 1.13 69.42 -20.71
C ASN A 65 2.18 69.11 -19.61
N ASP A 66 2.97 70.10 -19.24
CA ASP A 66 4.02 70.02 -18.21
C ASP A 66 3.51 69.62 -16.81
N GLN A 67 2.22 69.81 -16.54
CA GLN A 67 1.54 69.43 -15.30
C GLN A 67 0.89 68.04 -15.38
N GLY A 68 0.99 67.35 -16.51
CA GLY A 68 0.39 66.04 -16.76
C GLY A 68 -1.10 66.07 -17.14
N GLY A 69 -1.67 67.25 -17.39
CA GLY A 69 -3.04 67.41 -17.88
C GLY A 69 -3.16 67.06 -19.36
N VAL A 70 -4.21 66.31 -19.72
CA VAL A 70 -4.51 65.94 -21.12
C VAL A 70 -4.97 67.17 -21.89
N VAL A 71 -4.25 67.49 -22.96
CA VAL A 71 -4.53 68.63 -23.85
C VAL A 71 -5.31 68.17 -25.08
N LYS A 72 -4.95 67.01 -25.62
CA LYS A 72 -5.62 66.32 -26.73
C LYS A 72 -5.48 64.81 -26.53
N GLU A 73 -6.48 64.06 -26.97
CA GLU A 73 -6.43 62.59 -27.02
C GLU A 73 -7.19 62.02 -28.22
N THR A 74 -6.78 60.84 -28.66
CA THR A 74 -7.47 60.02 -29.66
C THR A 74 -7.35 58.56 -29.27
N ASP A 75 -8.38 57.77 -29.60
CA ASP A 75 -8.39 56.32 -29.44
C ASP A 75 -7.68 55.60 -30.60
N ASP A 76 -7.38 56.32 -31.69
CA ASP A 76 -6.70 55.80 -32.88
C ASP A 76 -5.71 56.83 -33.41
N TYR A 77 -4.42 56.53 -33.31
CA TYR A 77 -3.33 57.40 -33.77
C TYR A 77 -3.40 57.72 -35.26
N THR A 78 -3.98 56.85 -36.09
CA THR A 78 -4.08 57.09 -37.54
C THR A 78 -5.04 58.24 -37.87
N ALA A 79 -5.95 58.58 -36.96
CA ALA A 79 -6.80 59.76 -37.08
C ALA A 79 -6.01 61.08 -37.00
N TRP A 80 -4.75 61.04 -36.55
CA TRP A 80 -3.86 62.18 -36.41
C TRP A 80 -2.69 62.15 -37.42
N ASP A 81 -2.73 61.27 -38.42
CA ASP A 81 -1.69 61.19 -39.44
C ASP A 81 -1.65 62.47 -40.29
N GLY A 82 -0.49 63.12 -40.35
CA GLY A 82 -0.30 64.42 -41.01
C GLY A 82 -0.94 65.63 -40.30
N GLU A 83 -1.58 65.45 -39.12
CA GLU A 83 -2.16 66.55 -38.35
C GLU A 83 -1.08 67.45 -37.72
N ARG A 84 -1.41 68.74 -37.59
CA ARG A 84 -0.56 69.76 -36.95
C ARG A 84 -1.32 70.44 -35.82
N PHE A 85 -0.88 70.21 -34.59
CA PHE A 85 -1.51 70.75 -33.40
C PHE A 85 -0.88 72.10 -33.02
N SER A 86 -1.66 73.18 -33.10
CA SER A 86 -1.27 74.50 -32.58
C SER A 86 -1.39 74.51 -31.05
N LEU A 87 -0.26 74.66 -30.36
CA LEU A 87 -0.16 74.58 -28.90
C LEU A 87 0.60 75.79 -28.35
N PRO A 88 0.30 76.28 -27.13
CA PRO A 88 1.14 77.25 -26.44
C PRO A 88 2.60 76.78 -26.34
N THR A 89 3.54 77.71 -26.28
CA THR A 89 4.95 77.35 -26.03
C THR A 89 5.10 76.69 -24.68
N GLY A 90 5.79 75.56 -24.62
CA GLY A 90 5.95 74.79 -23.40
C GLY A 90 6.42 73.36 -23.66
N LYS A 91 6.59 72.62 -22.57
CA LYS A 91 6.96 71.20 -22.62
C LYS A 91 5.70 70.34 -22.65
N TYR A 92 5.74 69.33 -23.51
CA TYR A 92 4.66 68.37 -23.69
C TYR A 92 5.22 66.94 -23.68
N VAL A 93 4.37 66.00 -23.30
CA VAL A 93 4.66 64.56 -23.40
C VAL A 93 3.60 63.92 -24.28
N VAL A 94 4.03 63.32 -25.39
CA VAL A 94 3.17 62.49 -26.24
C VAL A 94 3.28 61.06 -25.74
N LYS A 95 2.17 60.47 -25.28
CA LYS A 95 2.08 59.06 -24.88
C LYS A 95 1.22 58.30 -25.86
N ALA A 96 1.67 57.12 -26.27
CA ALA A 96 0.89 56.19 -27.07
C ALA A 96 0.83 54.82 -26.39
N SER A 97 -0.33 54.16 -26.43
CA SER A 97 -0.52 52.83 -25.87
C SER A 97 -1.60 52.03 -26.59
N SER A 98 -1.57 50.69 -26.51
CA SER A 98 -2.66 49.86 -27.04
C SER A 98 -4.02 50.32 -26.52
N ASN A 99 -4.99 50.52 -27.42
CA ASN A 99 -6.31 50.97 -27.02
C ASN A 99 -7.15 49.85 -26.38
N GLY A 100 -8.06 50.22 -25.47
CA GLY A 100 -9.08 49.33 -24.89
C GLY A 100 -8.67 48.53 -23.66
N PHE A 101 -7.42 48.66 -23.18
CA PHE A 101 -6.94 48.06 -21.92
C PHE A 101 -5.62 48.68 -21.46
N ASP A 102 -5.26 48.53 -20.18
CA ASP A 102 -4.09 49.19 -19.56
C ASP A 102 -2.87 48.27 -19.39
N GLY A 103 -2.94 47.05 -19.93
CA GLY A 103 -1.87 46.05 -19.86
C GLY A 103 -1.59 45.45 -18.48
N LYS A 104 -2.43 45.72 -17.48
CA LYS A 104 -2.25 45.20 -16.10
C LYS A 104 -2.87 43.82 -15.86
N ALA A 105 -3.73 43.36 -16.76
CA ALA A 105 -4.26 41.99 -16.73
C ALA A 105 -3.45 41.09 -17.68
N ALA A 106 -3.29 39.83 -17.33
CA ALA A 106 -2.74 38.84 -18.25
C ALA A 106 -3.85 38.30 -19.16
N GLU A 107 -3.60 38.30 -20.46
CA GLU A 107 -4.55 37.80 -21.46
C GLU A 107 -3.83 36.98 -22.53
N PHE A 108 -4.55 36.01 -23.11
CA PHE A 108 -4.05 35.27 -24.28
C PHE A 108 -4.18 36.14 -25.53
N ASP A 109 -3.15 36.08 -26.37
CA ASP A 109 -3.08 36.66 -27.71
C ASP A 109 -3.34 38.18 -27.77
N LYS A 110 -3.13 38.89 -26.64
CA LYS A 110 -3.38 40.32 -26.47
C LYS A 110 -2.17 41.08 -25.89
N PRO A 111 -1.19 41.45 -26.72
CA PRO A 111 -0.01 42.20 -26.29
C PRO A 111 -0.29 43.67 -26.00
N TYR A 112 0.30 44.22 -24.93
CA TYR A 112 0.26 45.64 -24.60
C TYR A 112 1.53 46.36 -25.05
N TYR A 113 1.37 47.38 -25.89
CA TYR A 113 2.46 48.24 -26.36
C TYR A 113 2.33 49.63 -25.73
N VAL A 114 3.45 50.21 -25.33
CA VAL A 114 3.51 51.60 -24.85
C VAL A 114 4.74 52.32 -25.39
N GLY A 115 4.61 53.62 -25.61
CA GLY A 115 5.69 54.52 -25.99
C GLY A 115 5.42 55.94 -25.49
N SER A 116 6.48 56.71 -25.28
CA SER A 116 6.35 58.13 -24.96
C SER A 116 7.54 58.94 -25.46
N ALA A 117 7.30 60.19 -25.84
CA ALA A 117 8.34 61.16 -26.17
C ALA A 117 8.05 62.51 -25.49
N GLU A 118 9.09 63.12 -24.94
CA GLU A 118 9.04 64.49 -24.45
C GLU A 118 9.42 65.44 -25.59
N VAL A 119 8.70 66.55 -25.71
CA VAL A 119 8.89 67.53 -26.79
C VAL A 119 8.67 68.94 -26.26
N GLU A 120 9.43 69.91 -26.78
CA GLU A 120 9.30 71.32 -26.42
C GLU A 120 8.77 72.11 -27.63
N VAL A 121 7.60 72.71 -27.47
CA VAL A 121 6.96 73.56 -28.49
C VAL A 121 7.47 74.98 -28.32
N MET A 122 8.07 75.54 -29.37
CA MET A 122 8.65 76.89 -29.40
C MET A 122 7.85 77.82 -30.31
N ALA A 123 7.84 79.12 -30.01
CA ALA A 123 7.04 80.10 -30.73
C ALA A 123 7.37 80.12 -32.23
N GLY A 124 6.35 79.96 -33.08
CA GLY A 124 6.47 79.98 -34.53
C GLY A 124 7.25 78.81 -35.16
N LYS A 125 7.60 77.76 -34.40
CA LYS A 125 8.33 76.60 -34.92
C LYS A 125 7.45 75.34 -35.00
N ASP A 126 7.83 74.46 -35.93
CA ASP A 126 7.36 73.08 -36.01
C ASP A 126 8.30 72.15 -35.24
N VAL A 127 7.71 71.20 -34.51
CA VAL A 127 8.43 70.11 -33.85
C VAL A 127 7.66 68.81 -34.04
N THR A 128 8.38 67.70 -34.22
CA THR A 128 7.80 66.36 -34.34
C THR A 128 8.16 65.54 -33.11
N ALA A 129 7.18 64.92 -32.46
CA ALA A 129 7.40 63.93 -31.42
C ALA A 129 7.52 62.53 -32.05
N GLU A 130 8.71 61.92 -31.96
CA GLU A 130 8.97 60.55 -32.42
C GLU A 130 8.70 59.57 -31.27
N VAL A 131 7.58 58.84 -31.34
CA VAL A 131 7.16 57.88 -30.30
C VAL A 131 7.31 56.45 -30.83
N ILE A 132 8.24 55.70 -30.23
CA ILE A 132 8.43 54.28 -30.52
C ILE A 132 7.70 53.45 -29.45
N CYS A 133 6.61 52.81 -29.83
CA CYS A 133 5.86 51.91 -28.95
C CYS A 133 6.53 50.53 -28.90
N THR A 134 6.77 50.01 -27.69
CA THR A 134 7.42 48.71 -27.46
C THR A 134 6.56 47.81 -26.57
N LEU A 135 6.74 46.48 -26.69
CA LEU A 135 5.99 45.51 -25.89
C LEU A 135 6.28 45.72 -24.38
N ALA A 136 5.25 46.09 -23.63
CA ALA A 136 5.34 46.32 -22.19
C ALA A 136 5.16 45.03 -21.37
N ASN A 137 4.64 43.97 -21.98
CA ASN A 137 4.41 42.68 -21.34
C ASN A 137 5.61 41.74 -21.43
N VAL A 138 5.51 40.67 -20.64
CA VAL A 138 6.26 39.44 -20.80
C VAL A 138 5.43 38.49 -21.66
N LEU A 139 6.03 37.91 -22.70
CA LEU A 139 5.42 36.81 -23.44
C LEU A 139 5.74 35.49 -22.74
N VAL A 140 4.73 34.66 -22.48
CA VAL A 140 4.85 33.31 -21.94
C VAL A 140 4.22 32.30 -22.89
N THR A 141 4.95 31.23 -23.19
CA THR A 141 4.44 30.07 -23.95
C THR A 141 4.70 28.77 -23.19
N VAL A 142 3.83 27.79 -23.37
CA VAL A 142 3.95 26.44 -22.78
C VAL A 142 3.96 25.41 -23.90
N GLU A 143 4.93 24.51 -23.87
CA GLU A 143 5.04 23.43 -24.84
C GLU A 143 5.25 22.08 -24.15
N PHE A 144 4.63 21.05 -24.71
CA PHE A 144 4.77 19.67 -24.25
C PHE A 144 5.45 18.85 -25.36
N ASP A 145 6.49 18.09 -25.03
CA ASP A 145 7.11 17.18 -26.00
C ASP A 145 6.21 15.96 -26.30
N GLU A 146 6.46 15.30 -27.43
CA GLU A 146 5.64 14.16 -27.88
C GLU A 146 5.58 13.01 -26.88
N LEU A 147 6.67 12.78 -26.12
CA LEU A 147 6.70 11.73 -25.11
C LEU A 147 5.85 12.11 -23.89
N PHE A 148 5.86 13.37 -23.48
CA PHE A 148 5.03 13.93 -22.43
C PHE A 148 3.56 13.82 -22.78
N LYS A 149 3.18 14.19 -24.01
CA LYS A 149 1.79 14.06 -24.50
C LYS A 149 1.27 12.62 -24.42
N LYS A 150 2.13 11.63 -24.67
CA LYS A 150 1.79 10.20 -24.56
C LYS A 150 1.77 9.70 -23.12
N SER A 151 2.60 10.26 -22.24
CA SER A 151 2.82 9.76 -20.88
C SER A 151 1.71 10.18 -19.90
N PHE A 152 1.01 11.29 -20.17
CA PHE A 152 -0.01 11.83 -19.27
C PHE A 152 -1.39 11.89 -19.91
N LYS A 153 -2.43 11.62 -19.11
CA LYS A 153 -3.82 11.76 -19.52
C LYS A 153 -4.23 13.23 -19.60
N SER A 154 -3.69 14.06 -18.70
CA SER A 154 -3.89 15.50 -18.68
C SER A 154 -2.71 16.20 -18.01
N ALA A 155 -2.48 17.45 -18.41
CA ALA A 155 -1.58 18.37 -17.74
C ALA A 155 -2.17 19.77 -17.72
N THR A 156 -2.00 20.46 -16.60
CA THR A 156 -2.47 21.81 -16.34
C THR A 156 -1.33 22.64 -15.78
N ILE A 157 -0.98 23.73 -16.47
CA ILE A 157 0.08 24.66 -16.09
C ILE A 157 -0.56 26.01 -15.81
N VAL A 158 -0.57 26.42 -14.55
CA VAL A 158 -1.03 27.74 -14.14
C VAL A 158 0.16 28.68 -14.02
N VAL A 159 0.12 29.79 -14.76
CA VAL A 159 1.11 30.86 -14.67
C VAL A 159 0.45 32.05 -13.99
N ALA A 160 1.05 32.54 -12.91
CA ALA A 160 0.58 33.69 -12.14
C ALA A 160 1.70 34.71 -11.92
N ASP A 161 1.34 35.97 -11.72
CA ASP A 161 2.27 37.08 -11.42
C ASP A 161 2.63 37.20 -9.93
N SER A 162 1.91 36.50 -9.05
CA SER A 162 2.11 36.52 -7.60
C SER A 162 2.01 35.13 -6.93
N ALA A 163 2.72 34.96 -5.80
CA ALA A 163 2.83 33.67 -5.11
C ALA A 163 1.54 33.23 -4.41
N ASP A 164 0.74 34.20 -3.98
CA ASP A 164 -0.59 34.06 -3.37
C ASP A 164 -1.71 33.92 -4.40
N GLN A 165 -1.41 34.06 -5.71
CA GLN A 165 -2.34 33.94 -6.83
C GLN A 165 -3.56 34.88 -6.74
N THR A 166 -3.43 36.00 -6.03
CA THR A 166 -4.46 37.03 -5.89
C THR A 166 -4.46 38.02 -7.06
N GLY A 167 -3.36 38.07 -7.81
CA GLY A 167 -3.20 38.83 -9.04
C GLY A 167 -3.71 38.11 -10.29
N THR A 168 -3.09 38.38 -11.43
CA THR A 168 -3.51 37.79 -12.71
C THR A 168 -2.93 36.40 -12.92
N ARG A 169 -3.74 35.51 -13.52
CA ARG A 169 -3.31 34.15 -13.86
C ARG A 169 -3.92 33.64 -15.16
N LEU A 170 -3.17 32.82 -15.86
CA LEU A 170 -3.65 32.08 -17.03
C LEU A 170 -3.28 30.61 -16.91
N THR A 171 -4.12 29.76 -17.47
CA THR A 171 -3.99 28.30 -17.40
C THR A 171 -3.76 27.74 -18.80
N PHE A 172 -2.68 27.00 -18.96
CA PHE A 172 -2.41 26.18 -20.13
C PHE A 172 -2.80 24.72 -19.84
N GLU A 173 -3.52 24.10 -20.76
CA GLU A 173 -3.98 22.72 -20.68
C GLU A 173 -3.50 21.94 -21.90
N LEU A 174 -2.94 20.75 -21.63
CA LEU A 174 -2.60 19.78 -22.65
C LEU A 174 -3.82 19.48 -23.53
N GLY A 175 -3.67 19.62 -24.84
CA GLY A 175 -4.69 19.38 -25.86
C GLY A 175 -5.64 20.55 -26.15
N LYS A 176 -5.53 21.70 -25.47
CA LYS A 176 -6.47 22.82 -25.64
C LYS A 176 -5.85 24.12 -26.13
N ASN A 177 -4.88 24.68 -25.42
CA ASN A 177 -4.29 25.99 -25.71
C ASN A 177 -2.76 25.96 -25.74
N GLU A 178 -2.21 24.86 -26.28
CA GLU A 178 -0.76 24.63 -26.41
C GLU A 178 -0.04 25.64 -27.31
N THR A 179 -0.77 26.30 -28.22
CA THR A 179 -0.21 27.31 -29.14
C THR A 179 -0.51 28.74 -28.71
N ALA A 180 -1.21 28.94 -27.59
CA ALA A 180 -1.63 30.26 -27.15
C ALA A 180 -0.43 31.07 -26.64
N LYS A 181 -0.39 32.37 -26.98
CA LYS A 181 0.64 33.30 -26.48
C LYS A 181 0.07 34.09 -25.32
N ALA A 182 0.57 33.87 -24.11
CA ALA A 182 0.09 34.59 -22.94
C ALA A 182 0.94 35.84 -22.69
N TYR A 183 0.30 37.00 -22.58
CA TYR A 183 0.98 38.26 -22.27
C TYR A 183 0.69 38.64 -20.84
N PHE A 184 1.74 38.68 -20.01
CA PHE A 184 1.65 39.03 -18.60
C PHE A 184 2.18 40.45 -18.35
N PRO A 185 1.59 41.22 -17.41
CA PRO A 185 2.28 42.38 -16.87
C PRO A 185 3.64 41.95 -16.29
N VAL A 186 4.63 42.85 -16.30
CA VAL A 186 5.94 42.56 -15.69
C VAL A 186 5.74 42.39 -14.19
N PRO A 187 5.97 41.18 -13.63
CA PRO A 187 5.72 40.94 -12.21
C PRO A 187 6.75 41.68 -11.36
N GLU A 188 6.36 42.14 -10.17
CA GLU A 188 7.28 42.82 -9.25
C GLU A 188 8.46 41.94 -8.83
N LYS A 189 8.27 40.61 -8.77
CA LYS A 189 9.29 39.66 -8.29
C LYS A 189 9.55 38.52 -9.28
N SER A 190 8.51 37.77 -9.64
CA SER A 190 8.64 36.52 -10.40
C SER A 190 7.31 36.06 -10.96
N LEU A 191 7.33 35.34 -12.08
CA LEU A 191 6.21 34.49 -12.47
C LEU A 191 6.23 33.21 -11.65
N ILE A 192 5.06 32.73 -11.28
CA ILE A 192 4.82 31.54 -10.47
C ILE A 192 4.17 30.49 -11.35
N ILE A 193 4.81 29.33 -11.44
CA ILE A 193 4.39 28.23 -12.32
C ILE A 193 3.86 27.11 -11.42
N SER A 194 2.60 26.73 -11.57
CA SER A 194 2.02 25.58 -10.87
C SER A 194 1.66 24.51 -11.89
N THR A 195 2.42 23.43 -11.87
CA THR A 195 2.27 22.27 -12.75
C THR A 195 1.43 21.21 -12.04
N SER A 196 0.43 20.67 -12.74
CA SER A 196 -0.36 19.53 -12.28
C SER A 196 -0.51 18.53 -13.42
N VAL A 197 -0.18 17.26 -13.17
CA VAL A 197 -0.23 16.19 -14.18
C VAL A 197 -0.98 14.97 -13.64
N THR A 198 -1.78 14.35 -14.50
CA THR A 198 -2.48 13.09 -14.17
C THR A 198 -1.91 11.97 -15.04
N ASN A 199 -1.37 10.94 -14.40
CA ASN A 199 -0.83 9.77 -15.11
C ASN A 199 -1.96 8.96 -15.79
N GLN A 200 -1.60 7.99 -16.64
CA GLN A 200 -2.58 7.14 -17.34
C GLN A 200 -3.46 6.29 -16.39
N LYS A 201 -3.05 6.10 -15.12
CA LYS A 201 -3.82 5.40 -14.08
C LYS A 201 -4.72 6.33 -13.26
N GLY A 202 -4.73 7.64 -13.53
CA GLY A 202 -5.56 8.62 -12.81
C GLY A 202 -4.95 9.20 -11.54
N THR A 203 -3.68 8.93 -11.23
CA THR A 203 -2.99 9.55 -10.07
C THR A 203 -2.54 10.96 -10.41
N LEU A 204 -2.85 11.92 -9.53
CA LEU A 204 -2.49 13.33 -9.65
C LEU A 204 -1.15 13.62 -8.97
N HIS A 205 -0.28 14.37 -9.66
CA HIS A 205 0.96 14.91 -9.11
C HIS A 205 1.06 16.40 -9.42
N SER A 206 1.59 17.20 -8.48
CA SER A 206 1.71 18.64 -8.66
C SER A 206 3.04 19.19 -8.14
N LYS A 207 3.49 20.30 -8.72
CA LYS A 207 4.71 21.01 -8.35
C LYS A 207 4.54 22.51 -8.59
N LYS A 208 5.24 23.33 -7.80
CA LYS A 208 5.29 24.78 -7.94
C LYS A 208 6.73 25.25 -8.14
N ASP A 209 6.94 26.11 -9.12
CA ASP A 209 8.23 26.66 -9.51
C ASP A 209 8.15 28.18 -9.75
N THR A 210 9.30 28.84 -9.87
CA THR A 210 9.37 30.31 -10.03
C THR A 210 10.33 30.72 -11.13
N VAL A 211 9.88 31.62 -12.01
CA VAL A 211 10.72 32.29 -13.02
C VAL A 211 11.03 33.70 -12.52
N ARG A 212 12.30 33.97 -12.24
CA ARG A 212 12.77 35.24 -11.64
C ARG A 212 13.38 36.18 -12.68
N ALA A 213 13.50 37.46 -12.32
CA ALA A 213 14.18 38.49 -13.11
C ALA A 213 13.62 38.61 -14.54
N VAL A 214 12.29 38.61 -14.65
CA VAL A 214 11.56 38.77 -15.90
C VAL A 214 11.35 40.27 -16.16
N LYS A 215 11.55 40.71 -17.40
CA LYS A 215 11.45 42.11 -17.83
C LYS A 215 10.46 42.22 -19.00
N ALA A 216 9.97 43.43 -19.25
CA ALA A 216 9.22 43.72 -20.47
C ALA A 216 10.03 43.25 -21.70
N ARG A 217 9.33 42.72 -22.71
CA ARG A 217 9.90 42.15 -23.95
C ARG A 217 10.62 40.81 -23.78
N ASP A 218 10.72 40.25 -22.57
CA ASP A 218 11.19 38.88 -22.38
C ASP A 218 10.21 37.88 -23.01
N ASN A 219 10.77 36.84 -23.61
CA ASN A 219 10.05 35.64 -24.05
C ASN A 219 10.42 34.48 -23.13
N VAL A 220 9.46 34.06 -22.29
CA VAL A 220 9.60 32.94 -21.35
C VAL A 220 8.91 31.71 -21.95
N ARG A 221 9.71 30.72 -22.31
CA ARG A 221 9.21 29.46 -22.89
C ARG A 221 9.31 28.35 -21.85
N LEU A 222 8.18 27.77 -21.46
CA LEU A 222 8.11 26.66 -20.51
C LEU A 222 7.95 25.35 -21.31
N MET A 223 9.02 24.55 -21.38
CA MET A 223 8.99 23.27 -22.09
C MET A 223 8.92 22.10 -21.12
N TYR A 224 7.95 21.21 -21.32
CA TYR A 224 7.73 20.03 -20.49
C TYR A 224 8.14 18.76 -21.23
N LYS A 225 8.98 17.96 -20.58
CA LYS A 225 9.56 16.72 -21.11
C LYS A 225 9.42 15.57 -20.13
N VAL A 226 9.54 14.35 -20.64
CA VAL A 226 9.60 13.12 -19.82
C VAL A 226 10.94 12.43 -20.00
N ALA A 227 11.50 11.92 -18.90
CA ALA A 227 12.69 11.07 -18.91
C ALA A 227 12.45 9.81 -18.06
N ASP A 228 13.18 8.74 -18.37
CA ASP A 228 13.13 7.52 -17.55
C ASP A 228 13.78 7.77 -16.19
N SER A 229 13.03 7.51 -15.11
CA SER A 229 13.53 7.68 -13.75
C SER A 229 12.93 6.62 -12.83
N PRO A 230 13.73 5.66 -12.33
CA PRO A 230 13.25 4.56 -11.48
C PRO A 230 12.59 5.03 -10.17
N ASN A 231 13.09 6.13 -9.60
CA ASN A 231 12.66 6.65 -8.30
C ASN A 231 11.71 7.84 -8.40
N GLY A 232 11.35 8.24 -9.63
CA GLY A 232 10.71 9.52 -9.88
C GLY A 232 11.65 10.70 -9.57
N SER A 233 11.62 11.74 -10.40
CA SER A 233 12.38 12.97 -10.13
C SER A 233 11.82 14.13 -10.93
N THR A 234 12.17 15.35 -10.56
CA THR A 234 11.90 16.52 -11.40
C THR A 234 13.15 17.40 -11.45
N SER A 235 13.67 17.66 -12.64
CA SER A 235 14.75 18.62 -12.86
C SER A 235 14.25 19.80 -13.66
N ILE A 236 14.88 20.96 -13.44
CA ILE A 236 14.60 22.19 -14.17
C ILE A 236 15.92 22.71 -14.69
N ASP A 237 16.03 22.77 -16.02
CA ASP A 237 17.20 23.29 -16.70
C ASP A 237 16.84 24.57 -17.45
N ILE A 238 17.65 25.61 -17.25
CA ILE A 238 17.46 26.90 -17.89
C ILE A 238 18.42 27.00 -19.06
N THR A 239 17.87 27.19 -20.26
CA THR A 239 18.64 27.42 -21.47
C THR A 239 18.31 28.81 -22.03
N LEU A 240 19.34 29.63 -22.20
CA LEU A 240 19.27 30.92 -22.85
C LEU A 240 19.72 30.75 -24.30
N ASP A 241 18.78 30.84 -25.24
CA ASP A 241 19.10 30.86 -26.66
C ASP A 241 18.77 32.24 -27.21
N GLY A 242 19.81 33.08 -27.31
CA GLY A 242 19.69 34.49 -27.64
C GLY A 242 18.77 35.24 -26.67
N THR A 243 17.49 35.31 -27.01
CA THR A 243 16.49 36.25 -26.47
C THR A 243 15.27 35.53 -25.88
N ILE A 244 15.29 34.19 -25.89
CA ILE A 244 14.27 33.34 -25.29
C ILE A 244 14.86 32.71 -24.03
N LYS A 245 14.17 32.91 -22.89
CA LYS A 245 14.46 32.21 -21.64
C LYS A 245 13.65 30.92 -21.63
N THR A 246 14.30 29.81 -21.98
CA THR A 246 13.64 28.50 -22.01
C THR A 246 13.87 27.76 -20.69
N TYR A 247 12.78 27.34 -20.05
CA TYR A 247 12.78 26.52 -18.85
C TYR A 247 12.33 25.11 -19.24
N ASN A 248 13.24 24.14 -19.16
CA ASN A 248 12.94 22.73 -19.43
C ASN A 248 12.58 22.04 -18.12
N PHE A 249 11.31 21.65 -17.98
CA PHE A 249 10.81 20.83 -16.89
C PHE A 249 10.83 19.36 -17.32
N THR A 250 11.78 18.59 -16.78
CA THR A 250 11.84 17.15 -17.04
C THR A 250 11.18 16.41 -15.87
N ILE A 251 10.11 15.66 -16.17
CA ILE A 251 9.46 14.77 -15.21
C ILE A 251 10.02 13.36 -15.40
N GLY A 252 10.71 12.88 -14.37
CA GLY A 252 11.19 11.51 -14.27
C GLY A 252 10.05 10.56 -13.92
N VAL A 253 9.73 9.63 -14.81
CA VAL A 253 8.79 8.53 -14.55
C VAL A 253 9.41 7.21 -15.02
N PRO A 254 9.10 6.06 -14.38
CA PRO A 254 9.52 4.77 -14.90
C PRO A 254 8.83 4.51 -16.24
N LEU A 255 9.57 4.52 -17.34
CA LEU A 255 9.02 4.37 -18.70
C LEU A 255 8.79 2.91 -19.09
N THR A 256 9.33 1.96 -18.31
CA THR A 256 9.14 0.53 -18.51
C THR A 256 8.37 -0.06 -17.34
N ALA A 257 7.31 -0.81 -17.66
CA ALA A 257 6.63 -1.62 -16.67
C ALA A 257 7.60 -2.69 -16.17
N LYS A 258 7.76 -2.83 -14.85
CA LYS A 258 8.60 -3.86 -14.25
C LYS A 258 7.72 -4.96 -13.65
N THR A 259 8.13 -6.20 -13.82
CA THR A 259 7.57 -7.31 -13.05
C THR A 259 8.15 -7.26 -11.66
N THR A 260 7.30 -7.35 -10.63
CA THR A 260 7.74 -7.42 -9.24
C THR A 260 7.00 -8.55 -8.53
N LEU A 261 7.71 -9.24 -7.65
CA LEU A 261 7.25 -10.44 -6.96
C LEU A 261 7.39 -10.24 -5.45
N SER A 262 6.51 -10.87 -4.68
CA SER A 262 6.66 -11.02 -3.23
C SER A 262 6.52 -12.48 -2.83
N ALA A 263 7.19 -12.87 -1.75
CA ALA A 263 6.99 -14.14 -1.06
C ALA A 263 6.44 -13.87 0.35
N SER A 264 5.45 -14.64 0.77
CA SER A 264 4.80 -14.52 2.08
C SER A 264 5.62 -15.25 3.17
N ALA A 265 5.26 -15.12 4.45
CA ALA A 265 5.87 -15.98 5.48
C ALA A 265 5.52 -17.45 5.22
N ALA A 266 6.50 -18.36 5.28
CA ALA A 266 6.22 -19.79 5.14
C ALA A 266 5.45 -20.32 6.35
N ASN A 267 4.42 -21.12 6.11
CA ASN A 267 3.77 -21.89 7.17
C ASN A 267 4.49 -23.24 7.31
N ALA A 268 5.54 -23.23 8.13
CA ALA A 268 6.41 -24.38 8.34
C ALA A 268 5.85 -25.36 9.37
N TRP A 269 5.75 -26.62 8.97
CA TRP A 269 5.51 -27.78 9.85
C TRP A 269 6.86 -28.48 10.09
N SER A 270 6.86 -29.65 10.72
CA SER A 270 8.11 -30.34 11.07
C SER A 270 8.87 -30.88 9.86
N SER A 271 8.19 -31.45 8.88
CA SER A 271 8.82 -32.10 7.72
C SER A 271 8.28 -31.62 6.37
N PHE A 272 7.45 -30.59 6.39
CA PHE A 272 6.93 -29.93 5.21
C PHE A 272 6.65 -28.46 5.51
N ALA A 273 6.45 -27.65 4.47
CA ALA A 273 6.04 -26.26 4.62
C ALA A 273 5.12 -25.86 3.48
N TYR A 274 4.16 -24.98 3.77
CA TYR A 274 3.40 -24.27 2.74
C TYR A 274 4.10 -22.95 2.41
N LEU A 275 4.43 -22.76 1.14
CA LEU A 275 5.05 -21.57 0.58
C LEU A 275 4.04 -20.82 -0.26
N GLU A 276 4.13 -19.49 -0.27
CA GLU A 276 3.23 -18.64 -1.05
C GLU A 276 3.98 -17.44 -1.62
N GLY A 277 3.62 -17.06 -2.84
CA GLY A 277 4.16 -15.90 -3.53
C GLY A 277 3.09 -15.23 -4.38
N LYS A 278 3.35 -13.97 -4.72
CA LYS A 278 2.41 -13.13 -5.45
C LYS A 278 3.13 -12.27 -6.48
N VAL A 279 2.51 -12.12 -7.65
CA VAL A 279 2.93 -11.13 -8.65
C VAL A 279 2.30 -9.78 -8.29
N LEU A 280 3.12 -8.80 -7.93
CA LEU A 280 2.68 -7.47 -7.51
C LEU A 280 2.48 -6.52 -8.70
N SER A 281 3.33 -6.64 -9.72
CA SER A 281 3.21 -5.91 -10.99
C SER A 281 3.71 -6.76 -12.15
N LYS A 282 3.23 -6.48 -13.36
CA LYS A 282 3.56 -7.21 -14.58
C LYS A 282 4.17 -6.29 -15.62
N ALA A 283 5.33 -6.65 -16.15
CA ALA A 283 5.86 -6.10 -17.40
C ALA A 283 5.14 -6.80 -18.57
N GLY A 284 4.05 -6.21 -19.07
CA GLY A 284 3.28 -6.81 -20.16
C GLY A 284 2.52 -8.08 -19.75
N VAL A 285 2.39 -9.03 -20.68
CA VAL A 285 1.74 -10.33 -20.44
C VAL A 285 2.76 -11.30 -19.87
N LEU A 286 2.52 -11.77 -18.66
CA LEU A 286 3.40 -12.69 -17.94
C LEU A 286 3.13 -14.14 -18.37
N ASP A 287 4.18 -14.86 -18.78
CA ASP A 287 4.11 -16.29 -19.07
C ASP A 287 4.17 -17.09 -17.76
N GLN A 288 3.00 -17.59 -17.32
CA GLN A 288 2.88 -18.27 -16.04
C GLN A 288 3.77 -19.51 -15.91
N SER A 289 4.16 -20.14 -17.03
CA SER A 289 5.04 -21.32 -17.01
C SER A 289 6.47 -21.01 -16.55
N LYS A 290 6.85 -19.73 -16.54
CA LYS A 290 8.16 -19.25 -16.09
C LYS A 290 8.19 -18.83 -14.62
N LEU A 291 7.05 -18.86 -13.94
CA LEU A 291 6.99 -18.65 -12.49
C LEU A 291 7.40 -19.92 -11.77
N ALA A 292 8.28 -19.78 -10.78
CA ALA A 292 8.75 -20.89 -9.96
C ALA A 292 8.94 -20.42 -8.51
N MET A 293 8.89 -21.36 -7.57
CA MET A 293 9.50 -21.19 -6.26
C MET A 293 10.69 -22.10 -6.14
N GLU A 294 11.64 -21.71 -5.32
CA GLU A 294 12.77 -22.55 -4.97
C GLU A 294 13.18 -22.30 -3.52
N TYR A 295 13.72 -23.33 -2.90
CA TYR A 295 14.08 -23.33 -1.49
C TYR A 295 15.43 -24.00 -1.27
N LYS A 296 16.07 -23.73 -0.13
CA LYS A 296 17.33 -24.36 0.26
C LYS A 296 17.50 -24.35 1.77
N LEU A 297 18.42 -25.17 2.28
CA LEU A 297 18.91 -24.98 3.64
C LEU A 297 19.54 -23.59 3.75
N ALA A 298 19.36 -22.93 4.89
CA ALA A 298 19.91 -21.58 5.07
C ALA A 298 21.45 -21.52 4.98
N THR A 299 22.13 -22.66 5.16
CA THR A 299 23.58 -22.82 5.03
C THR A 299 24.05 -23.14 3.62
N ASP A 300 23.14 -23.54 2.73
CA ASP A 300 23.50 -23.97 1.38
C ASP A 300 23.57 -22.80 0.42
N GLU A 301 24.34 -22.95 -0.66
CA GLU A 301 24.39 -21.97 -1.75
C GLU A 301 23.33 -22.27 -2.81
N ALA A 302 23.19 -23.54 -3.20
CA ALA A 302 22.34 -23.98 -4.30
C ALA A 302 20.85 -24.01 -3.92
N TRP A 303 20.00 -23.59 -4.87
CA TRP A 303 18.55 -23.62 -4.74
C TRP A 303 17.95 -24.92 -5.29
N THR A 304 16.98 -25.48 -4.57
CA THR A 304 16.16 -26.61 -5.01
C THR A 304 14.84 -26.11 -5.57
N PRO A 305 14.52 -26.35 -6.85
CA PRO A 305 13.26 -25.91 -7.45
C PRO A 305 12.08 -26.71 -6.91
N VAL A 306 10.91 -26.08 -6.80
CA VAL A 306 9.65 -26.79 -6.53
C VAL A 306 9.05 -27.34 -7.84
N ALA A 307 8.40 -28.49 -7.77
CA ALA A 307 7.93 -29.20 -8.96
C ALA A 307 6.74 -28.54 -9.67
N TYR A 308 5.78 -27.99 -8.90
CA TYR A 308 4.60 -27.32 -9.43
C TYR A 308 4.09 -26.25 -8.47
N LEU A 309 3.34 -25.29 -9.00
CA LEU A 309 2.66 -24.24 -8.24
C LEU A 309 1.14 -24.37 -8.45
N THR A 310 0.39 -24.24 -7.37
CA THR A 310 -1.06 -24.08 -7.42
C THR A 310 -1.39 -22.61 -7.63
N VAL A 311 -2.14 -22.31 -8.69
CA VAL A 311 -2.60 -20.95 -9.01
C VAL A 311 -3.81 -20.61 -8.15
N GLY A 312 -3.71 -19.53 -7.39
CA GLY A 312 -4.79 -18.94 -6.61
C GLY A 312 -5.36 -17.68 -7.26
N GLU A 313 -6.26 -17.02 -6.55
CA GLU A 313 -6.82 -15.73 -6.98
C GLU A 313 -5.79 -14.60 -6.88
N ASN A 314 -6.05 -13.50 -7.60
CA ASN A 314 -5.28 -12.26 -7.51
C ASN A 314 -3.76 -12.44 -7.74
N ASP A 315 -3.37 -13.28 -8.71
CA ASP A 315 -1.98 -13.60 -9.05
C ASP A 315 -1.16 -14.17 -7.87
N THR A 316 -1.82 -14.96 -7.02
CA THR A 316 -1.20 -15.70 -5.92
C THR A 316 -0.85 -17.11 -6.37
N TYR A 317 0.28 -17.62 -5.90
CA TYR A 317 0.80 -18.94 -6.22
C TYR A 317 1.23 -19.62 -4.92
N SER A 318 0.96 -20.90 -4.76
CA SER A 318 1.29 -21.64 -3.54
C SER A 318 1.78 -23.06 -3.82
N VAL A 319 2.50 -23.65 -2.86
CA VAL A 319 2.97 -25.04 -2.94
C VAL A 319 3.21 -25.60 -1.53
N ARG A 320 2.99 -26.91 -1.36
CA ARG A 320 3.45 -27.67 -0.20
C ARG A 320 4.75 -28.39 -0.57
N ILE A 321 5.86 -28.02 0.05
CA ILE A 321 7.13 -28.75 -0.07
C ILE A 321 7.24 -29.76 1.07
N THR A 322 7.75 -30.96 0.78
CA THR A 322 7.85 -32.08 1.74
C THR A 322 9.29 -32.59 1.85
N GLY A 323 9.55 -33.51 2.78
CA GLY A 323 10.88 -34.10 2.97
C GLY A 323 11.87 -33.16 3.67
N LEU A 324 11.35 -32.16 4.39
CA LEU A 324 12.19 -31.25 5.17
C LEU A 324 12.63 -31.93 6.47
N THR A 325 13.79 -31.52 6.98
CA THR A 325 14.30 -31.98 8.26
C THR A 325 13.65 -31.17 9.39
N PRO A 326 13.15 -31.79 10.47
CA PRO A 326 12.64 -31.07 11.64
C PRO A 326 13.65 -30.13 12.30
N ALA A 327 13.15 -29.09 12.96
CA ALA A 327 13.94 -28.08 13.68
C ALA A 327 15.09 -27.47 12.86
N THR A 328 14.89 -27.28 11.56
CA THR A 328 15.94 -26.89 10.61
C THR A 328 15.56 -25.59 9.89
N LYS A 329 16.55 -24.71 9.70
CA LYS A 329 16.37 -23.40 9.07
C LYS A 329 16.53 -23.49 7.55
N TYR A 330 15.56 -22.96 6.83
CA TYR A 330 15.49 -22.92 5.38
C TYR A 330 15.25 -21.50 4.88
N GLN A 331 15.50 -21.30 3.60
CA GLN A 331 15.17 -20.09 2.86
C GLN A 331 14.37 -20.46 1.62
N TYR A 332 13.46 -19.59 1.18
CA TYR A 332 12.79 -19.71 -0.11
C TYR A 332 12.60 -18.36 -0.80
N ARG A 333 12.42 -18.40 -2.11
CA ARG A 333 12.10 -17.23 -2.93
C ARG A 333 11.13 -17.58 -4.05
N PHE A 334 10.35 -16.58 -4.49
CA PHE A 334 9.48 -16.66 -5.65
C PHE A 334 10.15 -15.96 -6.83
N ILE A 335 10.22 -16.61 -7.98
CA ILE A 335 11.00 -16.14 -9.13
C ILE A 335 10.20 -16.23 -10.43
N TYR A 336 10.56 -15.38 -11.37
CA TYR A 336 10.10 -15.37 -12.75
C TYR A 336 11.32 -15.47 -13.67
N LYS A 337 11.48 -16.62 -14.34
CA LYS A 337 12.63 -16.94 -15.20
C LYS A 337 12.34 -16.60 -16.65
N ASP A 338 12.47 -15.32 -17.02
CA ASP A 338 12.36 -14.87 -18.41
C ASP A 338 13.73 -14.49 -18.98
N THR A 339 13.80 -13.54 -19.92
CA THR A 339 15.08 -13.00 -20.41
C THR A 339 15.96 -12.45 -19.29
N GLU A 340 15.35 -11.87 -18.27
CA GLU A 340 16.00 -11.51 -17.00
C GLU A 340 15.24 -12.19 -15.86
N GLU A 341 15.97 -12.79 -14.90
CA GLU A 341 15.36 -13.36 -13.70
C GLU A 341 14.93 -12.24 -12.76
N VAL A 342 13.64 -12.25 -12.40
CA VAL A 342 13.11 -11.43 -11.31
C VAL A 342 12.89 -12.34 -10.11
N ALA A 343 13.36 -11.93 -8.94
CA ALA A 343 13.15 -12.64 -7.69
C ALA A 343 12.45 -11.75 -6.66
N SER A 344 11.65 -12.36 -5.80
CA SER A 344 11.20 -11.75 -4.56
C SER A 344 12.37 -11.61 -3.58
N GLU A 345 12.14 -10.86 -2.50
CA GLU A 345 12.96 -10.97 -1.28
C GLU A 345 13.02 -12.44 -0.79
N ILE A 346 14.14 -12.80 -0.18
CA ILE A 346 14.34 -14.11 0.43
C ILE A 346 13.56 -14.18 1.74
N VAL A 347 12.74 -15.21 1.88
CA VAL A 347 12.03 -15.49 3.12
C VAL A 347 12.73 -16.63 3.86
N GLU A 348 13.07 -16.39 5.12
CA GLU A 348 13.64 -17.38 6.02
C GLU A 348 12.54 -18.03 6.88
N PHE A 349 12.64 -19.34 7.09
CA PHE A 349 11.73 -20.07 7.98
C PHE A 349 12.46 -21.22 8.70
N THR A 350 11.89 -21.72 9.78
CA THR A 350 12.40 -22.88 10.53
C THR A 350 11.28 -23.90 10.68
N THR A 351 11.55 -25.14 10.30
CA THR A 351 10.63 -26.26 10.49
C THR A 351 10.43 -26.55 11.98
N GLU A 352 9.27 -27.07 12.34
CA GLU A 352 8.96 -27.43 13.72
C GLU A 352 9.78 -28.65 14.16
N ALA A 353 9.99 -28.84 15.47
CA ALA A 353 10.58 -30.08 15.97
C ALA A 353 9.56 -31.22 15.87
N ALA A 354 9.99 -32.42 15.50
CA ALA A 354 9.19 -33.64 15.62
C ALA A 354 9.34 -34.15 17.07
N ILE A 355 8.40 -33.77 17.94
CA ILE A 355 8.49 -34.03 19.39
C ILE A 355 7.89 -35.40 19.70
N ALA A 356 8.70 -36.31 20.23
CA ALA A 356 8.19 -37.59 20.72
C ALA A 356 7.38 -37.43 22.01
N LEU A 357 6.38 -38.31 22.22
CA LEU A 357 5.68 -38.41 23.49
C LEU A 357 6.61 -39.04 24.54
N TYR A 358 6.65 -38.45 25.73
CA TYR A 358 7.39 -39.04 26.85
C TYR A 358 6.70 -40.34 27.31
N ASN A 359 7.48 -41.40 27.58
CA ASN A 359 6.98 -42.72 28.03
C ASN A 359 5.81 -43.25 27.17
N ALA A 360 5.89 -43.07 25.85
CA ALA A 360 4.84 -43.47 24.91
C ALA A 360 4.73 -44.99 24.72
N ASN A 361 5.80 -45.72 25.03
CA ASN A 361 5.83 -47.18 25.09
C ASN A 361 5.35 -47.75 26.43
N PHE A 362 5.04 -46.88 27.40
CA PHE A 362 4.54 -47.27 28.72
C PHE A 362 5.40 -48.28 29.50
N ASP A 363 6.72 -48.28 29.31
CA ASP A 363 7.64 -49.13 30.09
C ASP A 363 7.85 -48.61 31.52
N LEU A 364 7.80 -47.29 31.69
CA LEU A 364 8.16 -46.62 32.94
C LEU A 364 6.94 -46.49 33.84
N TRP A 365 7.07 -47.02 35.05
CA TRP A 365 6.05 -46.94 36.11
C TRP A 365 6.74 -46.83 37.46
N TYR A 366 6.15 -46.04 38.35
CA TYR A 366 6.59 -45.98 39.74
C TYR A 366 5.40 -45.97 40.68
N GLN A 367 5.62 -46.44 41.91
CA GLN A 367 4.64 -46.41 42.96
C GLN A 367 5.09 -45.40 44.04
N ASN A 368 4.20 -44.52 44.46
CA ASN A 368 4.41 -43.65 45.62
C ASN A 368 3.31 -43.90 46.64
N GLY A 369 3.70 -44.36 47.83
CA GLY A 369 2.75 -44.86 48.82
C GLY A 369 1.94 -46.03 48.26
N LYS A 370 0.62 -45.85 48.11
CA LYS A 370 -0.29 -46.86 47.56
C LYS A 370 -0.65 -46.63 46.09
N THR A 371 -0.20 -45.52 45.50
CA THR A 371 -0.63 -45.05 44.19
C THR A 371 0.39 -45.40 43.13
N TRP A 372 -0.06 -46.05 42.06
CA TRP A 372 0.74 -46.27 40.84
C TRP A 372 0.63 -45.06 39.90
N TYR A 373 1.76 -44.70 39.29
CA TYR A 373 1.88 -43.60 38.33
C TYR A 373 2.63 -44.06 37.08
N ALA A 374 2.23 -43.53 35.93
CA ALA A 374 2.88 -43.78 34.64
C ALA A 374 4.05 -42.81 34.45
N GLY A 375 5.27 -43.34 34.35
CA GLY A 375 6.50 -42.57 34.18
C GLY A 375 7.56 -42.87 35.25
N GLU A 376 8.50 -41.95 35.39
CA GLU A 376 9.54 -41.99 36.43
C GLU A 376 9.12 -41.09 37.58
N SER A 377 9.58 -41.42 38.80
CA SER A 377 9.33 -40.56 39.96
C SER A 377 9.87 -39.14 39.71
N GLY A 378 9.05 -38.13 39.99
CA GLY A 378 9.40 -36.72 39.80
C GLY A 378 9.20 -36.19 38.37
N LYS A 379 8.74 -37.01 37.41
CA LYS A 379 8.32 -36.55 36.08
C LYS A 379 6.80 -36.67 35.93
N SER A 380 6.15 -35.55 35.61
CA SER A 380 4.71 -35.48 35.33
C SER A 380 4.48 -35.20 33.86
N PHE A 381 4.18 -36.23 33.08
CA PHE A 381 3.67 -36.08 31.71
C PHE A 381 2.34 -36.82 31.60
N TRP A 382 2.37 -38.12 31.87
CA TRP A 382 1.17 -38.94 32.08
C TRP A 382 0.75 -38.91 33.55
N ASP A 383 -0.55 -38.95 33.78
CA ASP A 383 -1.15 -39.25 35.07
C ASP A 383 -2.35 -40.20 34.88
N THR A 384 -2.91 -40.67 35.99
CA THR A 384 -4.02 -41.63 36.03
C THR A 384 -5.10 -41.15 36.99
N SER A 385 -6.24 -41.84 37.03
CA SER A 385 -7.25 -41.60 38.09
C SER A 385 -6.93 -42.30 39.42
N ASN A 386 -5.82 -43.05 39.54
CA ASN A 386 -5.46 -43.78 40.75
C ASN A 386 -5.41 -42.92 42.03
N PRO A 387 -4.93 -41.66 42.01
CA PRO A 387 -4.96 -40.83 43.21
C PRO A 387 -6.37 -40.68 43.80
N GLY A 388 -7.42 -40.70 42.95
CA GLY A 388 -8.82 -40.61 43.37
C GLY A 388 -9.30 -41.79 44.22
N THR A 389 -8.62 -42.93 44.18
CA THR A 389 -8.98 -44.16 44.94
C THR A 389 -7.93 -44.55 45.98
N THR A 390 -6.81 -43.83 46.06
CA THR A 390 -5.67 -44.18 46.93
C THR A 390 -5.26 -43.05 47.86
N THR A 391 -5.74 -41.83 47.64
CA THR A 391 -5.41 -40.64 48.43
C THR A 391 -6.65 -39.97 49.02
N GLY A 392 -6.45 -39.10 50.01
CA GLY A 392 -7.54 -38.32 50.63
C GLY A 392 -8.70 -39.19 51.12
N LEU A 393 -9.94 -38.72 50.91
CA LEU A 393 -11.16 -39.46 51.23
C LEU A 393 -11.30 -40.74 50.39
N GLY A 394 -10.72 -40.78 49.20
CA GLY A 394 -10.73 -41.93 48.30
C GLY A 394 -9.89 -43.11 48.78
N ALA A 395 -8.93 -42.88 49.69
CA ALA A 395 -8.02 -43.91 50.19
C ALA A 395 -8.72 -45.09 50.91
N ILE A 396 -9.98 -44.95 51.30
CA ILE A 396 -10.80 -46.05 51.83
C ILE A 396 -11.06 -47.14 50.79
N VAL A 397 -11.08 -46.79 49.49
CA VAL A 397 -11.26 -47.73 48.38
C VAL A 397 -9.99 -48.56 48.19
N ASN A 398 -8.84 -47.88 48.11
CA ASN A 398 -7.51 -48.47 48.01
C ASN A 398 -7.37 -49.48 46.85
N ILE A 399 -7.59 -49.00 45.63
CA ILE A 399 -7.41 -49.75 44.38
C ILE A 399 -6.63 -48.89 43.37
N ASN A 400 -5.90 -49.52 42.44
CA ASN A 400 -5.29 -48.83 41.30
C ASN A 400 -5.91 -49.39 40.02
N PRO A 401 -6.92 -48.71 39.44
CA PRO A 401 -7.48 -49.11 38.16
C PRO A 401 -6.47 -49.08 37.00
N THR A 402 -5.42 -48.25 37.09
CA THR A 402 -4.40 -48.12 36.04
C THR A 402 -3.02 -48.54 36.56
N GLN A 403 -2.28 -49.39 35.86
CA GLN A 403 -0.92 -49.81 36.26
C GLN A 403 -0.11 -50.34 35.08
N GLY A 404 1.18 -50.59 35.27
CA GLY A 404 2.00 -51.25 34.26
C GLY A 404 1.86 -52.78 34.29
N SER A 405 1.73 -53.42 33.13
CA SER A 405 1.68 -54.88 33.00
C SER A 405 2.89 -55.42 32.26
N SER A 406 3.53 -56.43 32.84
CA SER A 406 4.58 -57.23 32.17
C SER A 406 4.05 -58.55 31.59
N ALA A 407 2.76 -58.86 31.83
CA ALA A 407 2.16 -60.12 31.41
C ALA A 407 1.52 -60.01 30.02
N VAL A 408 0.93 -58.85 29.71
CA VAL A 408 0.32 -58.54 28.43
C VAL A 408 1.07 -57.35 27.87
N VAL A 409 1.94 -57.58 26.89
CA VAL A 409 2.78 -56.54 26.27
C VAL A 409 2.71 -56.68 24.75
N HIS A 410 2.79 -55.57 24.03
CA HIS A 410 2.94 -55.60 22.58
C HIS A 410 4.42 -55.77 22.23
N THR A 411 5.29 -54.98 22.87
CA THR A 411 6.75 -55.09 22.71
C THR A 411 7.36 -55.96 23.80
N SER A 412 8.00 -57.06 23.38
CA SER A 412 8.65 -58.02 24.29
C SER A 412 9.79 -57.38 25.09
N GLY A 413 9.86 -57.70 26.38
CA GLY A 413 10.87 -57.17 27.30
C GLY A 413 10.49 -55.85 27.97
N GLY A 414 9.36 -55.25 27.58
CA GLY A 414 8.82 -54.02 28.16
C GLY A 414 7.63 -54.22 29.10
N LYS A 415 6.81 -53.18 29.22
CA LYS A 415 5.49 -53.17 29.87
C LYS A 415 4.48 -52.46 28.97
N SER A 416 3.20 -52.81 29.14
CA SER A 416 2.07 -52.03 28.63
C SER A 416 1.38 -51.27 29.76
N ALA A 417 0.50 -50.32 29.42
CA ALA A 417 -0.44 -49.77 30.38
C ALA A 417 -1.69 -50.64 30.48
N GLU A 418 -1.98 -51.19 31.66
CA GLU A 418 -3.20 -51.90 32.00
C GLU A 418 -4.21 -50.95 32.64
N LEU A 419 -5.36 -50.78 31.99
CA LEU A 419 -6.48 -49.98 32.46
C LEU A 419 -7.67 -50.90 32.70
N LYS A 420 -7.98 -51.19 33.97
CA LYS A 420 -9.08 -52.07 34.38
C LYS A 420 -10.07 -51.33 35.27
N SER A 421 -11.29 -51.11 34.78
CA SER A 421 -12.39 -50.54 35.58
C SER A 421 -12.74 -51.47 36.74
N GLN A 422 -13.05 -50.88 37.89
CA GLN A 422 -13.26 -51.61 39.14
C GLN A 422 -14.38 -51.00 39.98
N PHE A 423 -15.21 -51.84 40.59
CA PHE A 423 -16.14 -51.47 41.65
C PHE A 423 -15.71 -52.02 43.00
N LYS A 424 -15.75 -51.18 44.04
CA LYS A 424 -15.53 -51.61 45.43
C LYS A 424 -16.35 -50.82 46.44
N VAL A 425 -16.45 -49.51 46.25
CA VAL A 425 -17.34 -48.60 47.03
C VAL A 425 -18.13 -47.72 46.06
N LYS A 426 -17.42 -47.19 45.07
CA LYS A 426 -17.95 -46.47 43.91
C LYS A 426 -17.30 -47.04 42.67
N PHE A 427 -17.95 -46.91 41.51
CA PHE A 427 -17.36 -47.29 40.24
C PHE A 427 -16.14 -46.40 39.97
N ALA A 428 -15.02 -47.01 39.59
CA ALA A 428 -13.80 -46.31 39.19
C ALA A 428 -13.40 -46.81 37.80
N ALA A 429 -13.58 -45.97 36.79
CA ALA A 429 -13.00 -46.22 35.48
C ALA A 429 -11.48 -46.07 35.55
N ALA A 430 -10.78 -46.90 34.77
CA ALA A 430 -9.35 -46.77 34.62
C ALA A 430 -9.04 -45.77 33.51
N SER A 431 -8.17 -44.81 33.81
CA SER A 431 -7.76 -43.78 32.85
C SER A 431 -6.25 -43.56 32.88
N LEU A 432 -5.75 -43.11 31.74
CA LEU A 432 -4.38 -42.66 31.52
C LEU A 432 -4.44 -41.41 30.63
N TYR A 433 -3.82 -40.31 31.05
CA TYR A 433 -3.95 -39.06 30.33
C TYR A 433 -2.72 -38.16 30.47
N THR A 434 -2.46 -37.31 29.48
CA THR A 434 -1.46 -36.25 29.62
C THR A 434 -1.99 -35.14 30.51
N GLY A 435 -1.33 -34.89 31.64
CA GLY A 435 -1.79 -33.88 32.59
C GLY A 435 -1.48 -34.23 34.03
N SER A 436 -2.41 -33.89 34.92
CA SER A 436 -2.31 -34.19 36.36
C SER A 436 -3.67 -34.37 37.03
N PHE A 437 -3.73 -35.18 38.07
CA PHE A 437 -4.88 -35.29 38.94
C PHE A 437 -5.05 -34.00 39.77
N GLY A 438 -6.19 -33.32 39.61
CA GLY A 438 -6.49 -32.02 40.21
C GLY A 438 -7.09 -32.08 41.62
N GLY A 439 -7.39 -33.28 42.14
CA GLY A 439 -7.90 -33.48 43.50
C GLY A 439 -9.35 -33.98 43.55
N LEU A 440 -9.78 -34.44 44.74
CA LEU A 440 -11.14 -34.93 44.97
C LEU A 440 -12.13 -33.77 45.19
N VAL A 441 -13.36 -33.96 44.70
CA VAL A 441 -14.54 -33.14 45.04
C VAL A 441 -15.39 -33.95 46.03
N GLY A 442 -14.96 -33.94 47.29
CA GLY A 442 -15.56 -34.78 48.34
C GLY A 442 -15.50 -36.28 47.98
N MET A 443 -16.62 -36.99 48.16
CA MET A 443 -16.82 -38.36 47.65
C MET A 443 -17.60 -38.39 46.31
N ASN A 444 -17.97 -37.21 45.79
CA ASN A 444 -18.85 -37.09 44.64
C ASN A 444 -18.09 -37.18 43.32
N GLY A 445 -16.82 -36.77 43.29
CA GLY A 445 -16.02 -36.79 42.07
C GLY A 445 -14.59 -36.31 42.25
N ALA A 446 -13.97 -35.90 41.16
CA ALA A 446 -12.60 -35.41 41.08
C ALA A 446 -12.45 -34.34 40.01
N LYS A 447 -11.40 -33.56 40.16
CA LYS A 447 -10.90 -32.64 39.14
C LYS A 447 -9.72 -33.29 38.43
N ILE A 448 -9.67 -33.15 37.11
CA ILE A 448 -8.57 -33.63 36.28
C ILE A 448 -8.07 -32.46 35.44
N ASN A 449 -6.75 -32.23 35.46
CA ASN A 449 -6.12 -31.21 34.63
C ASN A 449 -5.57 -31.87 33.37
N PHE A 450 -6.24 -31.71 32.23
CA PHE A 450 -5.79 -32.22 30.93
C PHE A 450 -4.87 -31.25 30.22
N GLY A 451 -3.74 -31.76 29.73
CA GLY A 451 -2.79 -31.03 28.90
C GLY A 451 -1.39 -30.99 29.50
N GLN A 452 -0.40 -31.24 28.66
CA GLN A 452 1.03 -31.02 28.94
C GLN A 452 1.63 -30.05 27.92
N PRO A 453 2.63 -29.23 28.28
CA PRO A 453 3.28 -28.31 27.34
C PRO A 453 3.77 -29.02 26.07
N PHE A 454 3.37 -28.50 24.91
CA PHE A 454 3.67 -29.08 23.60
C PHE A 454 3.57 -28.03 22.51
N ALA A 455 4.56 -27.97 21.60
CA ALA A 455 4.71 -26.86 20.66
C ALA A 455 4.92 -27.31 19.20
N SER A 456 4.45 -28.50 18.84
CA SER A 456 4.55 -29.06 17.49
C SER A 456 3.19 -29.54 16.98
N ARG A 457 3.06 -29.74 15.66
CA ARG A 457 1.81 -30.11 15.00
C ARG A 457 1.90 -31.49 14.34
N PRO A 458 1.56 -32.57 15.05
CA PRO A 458 1.48 -33.90 14.46
C PRO A 458 0.20 -34.06 13.63
N THR A 459 0.25 -34.92 12.62
CA THR A 459 -0.89 -35.21 11.74
C THR A 459 -1.72 -36.39 12.23
N ALA A 460 -1.13 -37.29 13.01
CA ALA A 460 -1.81 -38.43 13.61
C ALA A 460 -1.17 -38.89 14.93
N LEU A 461 -1.94 -39.61 15.74
CA LEU A 461 -1.45 -40.46 16.82
C LEU A 461 -1.68 -41.92 16.44
N LYS A 462 -0.62 -42.72 16.45
CA LYS A 462 -0.68 -44.18 16.31
C LYS A 462 -0.33 -44.86 17.62
N GLY A 463 -0.77 -46.10 17.77
CA GLY A 463 -0.41 -46.96 18.88
C GLY A 463 -1.16 -48.27 18.82
N TRP A 464 -0.97 -49.10 19.84
CA TRP A 464 -1.59 -50.41 19.94
C TRP A 464 -2.51 -50.48 21.14
N PHE A 465 -3.65 -51.16 20.97
CA PHE A 465 -4.55 -51.46 22.07
C PHE A 465 -5.10 -52.88 22.00
N GLN A 466 -5.41 -53.42 23.17
CA GLN A 466 -6.21 -54.62 23.33
C GLN A 466 -7.37 -54.28 24.27
N TYR A 467 -8.60 -54.64 23.92
CA TYR A 467 -9.78 -54.31 24.72
C TYR A 467 -10.66 -55.54 24.95
N ALA A 468 -11.10 -55.74 26.18
CA ALA A 468 -12.07 -56.74 26.56
C ALA A 468 -13.17 -56.05 27.41
N PRO A 469 -14.25 -55.57 26.77
CA PRO A 469 -15.37 -54.98 27.48
C PRO A 469 -16.14 -56.03 28.27
N VAL A 470 -16.68 -55.63 29.41
CA VAL A 470 -17.78 -56.36 30.07
C VAL A 470 -19.06 -55.54 29.98
N ASN A 471 -20.20 -56.15 30.27
CA ASN A 471 -21.46 -55.41 30.22
C ASN A 471 -21.50 -54.33 31.32
N VAL A 472 -22.09 -53.18 31.02
CA VAL A 472 -22.28 -52.06 31.93
C VAL A 472 -23.10 -52.51 33.13
N THR A 473 -22.49 -52.54 34.30
CA THR A 473 -23.12 -52.91 35.58
C THR A 473 -23.50 -51.69 36.41
N HIS A 474 -22.86 -50.55 36.17
CA HIS A 474 -23.06 -49.29 36.88
C HIS A 474 -23.43 -48.18 35.91
N VAL A 475 -24.44 -47.40 36.27
CA VAL A 475 -24.87 -46.19 35.55
C VAL A 475 -24.97 -45.08 36.58
N GLY A 476 -24.21 -44.00 36.40
CA GLY A 476 -24.31 -42.83 37.26
C GLY A 476 -25.52 -41.96 36.93
N ASP A 477 -25.95 -41.18 37.92
CA ASP A 477 -27.19 -40.40 37.87
C ASP A 477 -27.18 -39.27 36.83
N ASN A 478 -26.01 -38.89 36.32
CA ASN A 478 -25.79 -37.78 35.40
C ASN A 478 -25.24 -38.21 34.04
N LEU A 479 -25.46 -39.46 33.64
CA LEU A 479 -25.09 -39.94 32.30
C LEU A 479 -25.73 -39.04 31.22
N PRO A 480 -24.98 -38.56 30.21
CA PRO A 480 -25.53 -37.76 29.12
C PRO A 480 -26.63 -38.49 28.35
N ALA A 481 -27.64 -37.75 27.88
CA ALA A 481 -28.78 -38.33 27.16
C ALA A 481 -28.40 -38.93 25.79
N ASP A 482 -27.28 -38.49 25.24
CA ASP A 482 -26.67 -38.98 23.99
C ASP A 482 -25.60 -40.06 24.22
N ALA A 483 -25.50 -40.60 25.44
CA ALA A 483 -24.62 -41.73 25.72
C ALA A 483 -24.94 -42.94 24.84
N VAL A 484 -23.89 -43.61 24.38
CA VAL A 484 -24.00 -44.77 23.46
C VAL A 484 -24.06 -46.12 24.18
N VAL A 485 -24.22 -46.11 25.51
CA VAL A 485 -24.32 -47.31 26.34
C VAL A 485 -25.40 -47.14 27.39
N GLU A 486 -26.12 -48.22 27.68
CA GLU A 486 -27.04 -48.34 28.81
C GLU A 486 -26.67 -49.54 29.70
N LYS A 487 -27.38 -49.70 30.82
CA LYS A 487 -27.15 -50.84 31.72
C LYS A 487 -27.40 -52.16 30.99
N GLY A 488 -26.41 -53.04 31.01
CA GLY A 488 -26.48 -54.35 30.36
C GLY A 488 -25.86 -54.41 28.97
N ASP A 489 -25.60 -53.26 28.33
CA ASP A 489 -24.85 -53.20 27.07
C ASP A 489 -23.37 -53.50 27.28
N PRO A 490 -22.64 -54.00 26.27
CA PRO A 490 -21.18 -54.01 26.31
C PRO A 490 -20.62 -52.60 26.55
N ASP A 491 -19.72 -52.46 27.53
CA ASP A 491 -19.01 -51.21 27.79
C ASP A 491 -18.11 -50.82 26.60
N VAL A 492 -17.76 -49.54 26.48
CA VAL A 492 -16.93 -49.03 25.37
C VAL A 492 -15.74 -48.25 25.91
N CYS A 493 -14.54 -48.49 25.38
CA CYS A 493 -13.35 -47.72 25.72
C CYS A 493 -13.33 -46.35 25.02
N SER A 494 -12.36 -45.51 25.35
CA SER A 494 -12.08 -44.26 24.65
C SER A 494 -10.58 -44.03 24.55
N ILE A 495 -10.12 -43.58 23.37
CA ILE A 495 -8.75 -43.12 23.12
C ILE A 495 -8.86 -41.89 22.22
N TYR A 496 -8.38 -40.74 22.67
CA TYR A 496 -8.40 -39.51 21.87
C TYR A 496 -7.17 -38.64 22.11
N ILE A 497 -6.93 -37.75 21.15
CA ILE A 497 -5.89 -36.73 21.19
C ILE A 497 -6.46 -35.37 20.77
N ALA A 498 -6.01 -34.31 21.44
CA ALA A 498 -6.28 -32.93 21.06
C ALA A 498 -5.02 -32.05 21.17
N MET A 499 -4.96 -31.06 20.28
CA MET A 499 -4.00 -29.96 20.31
C MET A 499 -4.72 -28.72 20.81
N SER A 500 -4.23 -28.07 21.87
CA SER A 500 -4.90 -26.93 22.49
C SER A 500 -3.97 -25.75 22.77
N LYS A 501 -4.59 -24.58 22.97
CA LYS A 501 -3.94 -23.32 23.35
C LYS A 501 -3.81 -23.13 24.87
N LYS A 502 -4.36 -24.06 25.67
CA LYS A 502 -4.33 -24.03 27.14
C LYS A 502 -4.50 -25.43 27.74
N GLN A 503 -4.13 -25.56 29.00
CA GLN A 503 -4.55 -26.68 29.86
C GLN A 503 -6.04 -26.51 30.23
N TYR A 504 -6.74 -27.63 30.42
CA TYR A 504 -8.13 -27.68 30.86
C TYR A 504 -8.24 -28.34 32.23
N THR A 505 -9.14 -27.84 33.08
CA THR A 505 -9.52 -28.52 34.32
C THR A 505 -10.96 -28.99 34.19
N ILE A 506 -11.14 -30.31 34.17
CA ILE A 506 -12.46 -30.96 34.13
C ILE A 506 -12.86 -31.30 35.55
N ASP A 507 -14.06 -30.88 35.95
CA ASP A 507 -14.69 -31.29 37.21
C ASP A 507 -15.87 -32.19 36.86
N ASN A 508 -15.73 -33.49 37.12
CA ASN A 508 -16.77 -34.45 36.71
C ASN A 508 -18.08 -34.30 37.50
N THR A 509 -18.11 -33.48 38.56
CA THR A 509 -19.34 -33.09 39.24
C THR A 509 -20.05 -31.90 38.57
N LYS A 510 -19.39 -31.27 37.58
CA LYS A 510 -19.83 -30.08 36.85
C LYS A 510 -19.55 -30.20 35.35
N MET A 511 -19.87 -31.34 34.75
CA MET A 511 -19.57 -31.59 33.32
C MET A 511 -20.20 -30.57 32.37
N ALA A 512 -21.40 -30.06 32.68
CA ALA A 512 -22.04 -29.02 31.87
C ALA A 512 -21.24 -27.69 31.81
N GLU A 513 -20.41 -27.41 32.82
CA GLU A 513 -19.58 -26.20 32.89
C GLU A 513 -18.14 -26.43 32.42
N THR A 514 -17.63 -27.66 32.61
CA THR A 514 -16.19 -27.92 32.52
C THR A 514 -15.78 -28.91 31.43
N ALA A 515 -16.73 -29.66 30.83
CA ALA A 515 -16.41 -30.55 29.72
C ALA A 515 -15.83 -29.76 28.53
N ILE A 516 -14.91 -30.38 27.80
CA ILE A 516 -14.30 -29.76 26.63
C ILE A 516 -15.25 -29.96 25.44
N ASP A 517 -15.78 -28.86 24.92
CA ASP A 517 -16.42 -28.86 23.61
C ASP A 517 -15.32 -28.82 22.53
N PHE A 518 -14.86 -30.00 22.10
CA PHE A 518 -13.76 -30.10 21.14
C PHE A 518 -14.10 -29.43 19.80
N GLU A 519 -15.36 -29.44 19.41
CA GLU A 519 -15.83 -28.89 18.13
C GLU A 519 -15.89 -27.36 18.15
N ASN A 520 -16.47 -26.77 19.21
CA ASN A 520 -16.75 -25.34 19.23
C ASN A 520 -15.76 -24.51 20.07
N ASP A 521 -14.96 -25.12 20.95
CA ASP A 521 -13.99 -24.35 21.73
C ASP A 521 -12.87 -23.81 20.81
N ALA A 522 -12.77 -22.47 20.76
CA ALA A 522 -11.76 -21.76 19.99
C ALA A 522 -10.33 -22.02 20.47
N ASN A 523 -10.15 -22.61 21.67
CA ASN A 523 -8.85 -23.01 22.20
C ASN A 523 -8.40 -24.39 21.72
N ILE A 524 -9.26 -25.16 21.04
CA ILE A 524 -8.92 -26.43 20.41
C ILE A 524 -8.52 -26.19 18.96
N ILE A 525 -7.31 -26.60 18.61
CA ILE A 525 -6.72 -26.47 17.28
C ILE A 525 -7.01 -27.71 16.45
N ALA A 526 -6.87 -28.89 17.05
CA ALA A 526 -7.10 -30.16 16.40
C ALA A 526 -7.58 -31.23 17.38
N TYR A 527 -8.32 -32.22 16.88
CA TYR A 527 -8.81 -33.37 17.65
C TYR A 527 -8.91 -34.61 16.75
N GLY A 528 -8.79 -35.77 17.37
CA GLY A 528 -9.22 -37.03 16.80
C GLY A 528 -9.44 -38.07 17.91
N GLU A 529 -10.26 -39.08 17.62
CA GLU A 529 -10.49 -40.20 18.51
C GLU A 529 -10.57 -41.52 17.74
N VAL A 530 -10.34 -42.64 18.44
CA VAL A 530 -10.75 -43.95 17.94
C VAL A 530 -12.28 -43.97 17.84
N PRO A 531 -12.85 -44.28 16.66
CA PRO A 531 -14.30 -44.35 16.51
C PRO A 531 -14.93 -45.34 17.48
N VAL A 532 -16.09 -45.00 18.05
CA VAL A 532 -16.84 -45.89 18.96
C VAL A 532 -17.10 -47.27 18.35
N SER A 533 -17.29 -47.36 17.03
CA SER A 533 -17.46 -48.64 16.31
C SER A 533 -16.24 -49.56 16.41
N GLU A 534 -15.07 -49.02 16.75
CA GLU A 534 -13.84 -49.77 16.94
C GLU A 534 -13.56 -50.08 18.42
N CYS A 535 -14.31 -49.49 19.36
CA CYS A 535 -14.23 -49.71 20.80
C CYS A 535 -14.95 -51.00 21.23
N VAL A 536 -14.60 -52.12 20.58
CA VAL A 536 -15.18 -53.45 20.80
C VAL A 536 -14.10 -54.44 21.25
N SER A 537 -14.51 -55.64 21.67
CA SER A 537 -13.55 -56.70 22.03
C SER A 537 -12.55 -56.94 20.91
N THR A 538 -11.25 -56.92 21.24
CA THR A 538 -10.17 -57.33 20.32
C THR A 538 -9.86 -58.83 20.43
N ASN A 539 -10.65 -59.59 21.21
CA ASN A 539 -10.51 -61.04 21.41
C ASN A 539 -9.09 -61.46 21.82
N GLY A 540 -8.46 -60.67 22.68
CA GLY A 540 -7.12 -60.96 23.19
C GLY A 540 -5.97 -60.56 22.27
N GLN A 541 -6.26 -59.94 21.11
CA GLN A 541 -5.24 -59.53 20.15
C GLN A 541 -4.93 -58.03 20.26
N TRP A 542 -3.68 -57.67 19.98
CA TRP A 542 -3.27 -56.28 19.79
C TRP A 542 -3.79 -55.77 18.44
N LYS A 543 -4.43 -54.60 18.48
CA LYS A 543 -4.93 -53.89 17.30
C LYS A 543 -4.24 -52.53 17.23
N GLU A 544 -3.67 -52.20 16.07
CA GLU A 544 -3.15 -50.86 15.82
C GLU A 544 -4.32 -49.89 15.63
N PHE A 545 -4.22 -48.71 16.23
CA PHE A 545 -5.10 -47.59 15.93
C PHE A 545 -4.32 -46.48 15.22
N ASN A 546 -5.01 -45.72 14.37
CA ASN A 546 -4.47 -44.54 13.71
C ASN A 546 -5.47 -43.39 13.80
N ILE A 547 -5.27 -42.52 14.78
CA ILE A 547 -6.12 -41.36 15.00
C ILE A 547 -5.56 -40.18 14.19
N LEU A 548 -6.21 -39.86 13.08
CA LEU A 548 -5.91 -38.63 12.33
C LEU A 548 -6.33 -37.42 13.15
N LEU A 549 -5.42 -36.46 13.33
CA LEU A 549 -5.77 -35.16 13.89
C LEU A 549 -6.46 -34.31 12.82
N LYS A 550 -7.70 -33.93 13.10
CA LYS A 550 -8.47 -33.00 12.28
C LYS A 550 -8.21 -31.58 12.76
N TYR A 551 -7.56 -30.76 11.95
CA TYR A 551 -7.20 -29.37 12.26
C TYR A 551 -8.29 -28.40 11.85
N LYS A 552 -8.66 -27.47 12.73
CA LYS A 552 -9.61 -26.37 12.41
C LYS A 552 -8.96 -25.32 11.51
N ASN A 553 -7.65 -25.12 11.64
CA ASN A 553 -6.83 -24.32 10.76
C ASN A 553 -5.38 -24.84 10.75
N LEU A 554 -4.61 -24.45 9.74
CA LEU A 554 -3.25 -24.95 9.54
C LEU A 554 -2.17 -23.96 10.01
N THR A 555 -2.51 -22.85 10.67
CA THR A 555 -1.57 -21.77 11.00
C THR A 555 -1.38 -21.58 12.50
N GLU A 556 -2.39 -21.87 13.32
CA GLU A 556 -2.28 -21.85 14.77
C GLU A 556 -1.39 -22.98 15.28
N LYS A 557 -0.61 -22.67 16.32
CA LYS A 557 0.30 -23.62 16.96
C LYS A 557 -0.21 -23.95 18.36
N PRO A 558 -0.17 -25.24 18.77
CA PRO A 558 -0.54 -25.60 20.12
C PRO A 558 0.46 -25.09 21.14
N THR A 559 -0.03 -24.94 22.36
CA THR A 559 0.80 -24.81 23.56
C THR A 559 0.70 -26.05 24.43
N HIS A 560 -0.32 -26.89 24.24
CA HIS A 560 -0.54 -28.11 24.99
C HIS A 560 -1.01 -29.28 24.12
N ILE A 561 -0.66 -30.48 24.55
CA ILE A 561 -1.16 -31.76 24.04
C ILE A 561 -2.02 -32.46 25.09
N ILE A 562 -3.20 -32.90 24.68
CA ILE A 562 -4.11 -33.71 25.49
C ILE A 562 -4.20 -35.08 24.82
N VAL A 563 -3.76 -36.14 25.50
CA VAL A 563 -4.05 -37.52 25.12
C VAL A 563 -4.78 -38.15 26.28
N VAL A 564 -5.89 -38.82 26.03
CA VAL A 564 -6.70 -39.47 27.08
C VAL A 564 -7.11 -40.83 26.62
N CYS A 565 -6.96 -41.81 27.51
CA CYS A 565 -7.40 -43.17 27.33
C CYS A 565 -8.22 -43.59 28.54
N SER A 566 -9.34 -44.28 28.31
CA SER A 566 -10.20 -44.83 29.37
C SER A 566 -10.72 -46.21 29.01
N SER A 567 -10.74 -47.13 29.97
CA SER A 567 -11.36 -48.46 29.80
C SER A 567 -12.88 -48.39 29.69
N SER A 568 -13.49 -47.27 30.11
CA SER A 568 -14.93 -47.00 30.05
C SER A 568 -15.15 -45.53 29.65
N LYS A 569 -15.72 -45.26 28.47
CA LYS A 569 -15.86 -43.92 27.88
C LYS A 569 -16.63 -42.95 28.77
N TYR A 570 -17.66 -43.44 29.47
CA TYR A 570 -18.49 -42.65 30.38
C TYR A 570 -18.11 -42.83 31.86
N GLY A 571 -16.86 -43.24 32.11
CA GLY A 571 -16.35 -43.50 33.46
C GLY A 571 -16.27 -42.28 34.37
N ASP A 572 -16.11 -41.10 33.80
CA ASP A 572 -16.23 -39.80 34.44
C ASP A 572 -17.64 -39.51 34.97
N TYR A 573 -18.68 -40.11 34.38
CA TYR A 573 -20.06 -40.15 34.87
C TYR A 573 -20.34 -41.35 35.79
N PHE A 574 -19.31 -42.07 36.26
CA PHE A 574 -19.45 -43.30 37.05
C PHE A 574 -20.22 -44.43 36.33
N THR A 575 -20.21 -44.42 34.99
CA THR A 575 -20.90 -45.41 34.16
C THR A 575 -19.90 -46.33 33.47
N GLY A 576 -20.14 -47.65 33.55
CA GLY A 576 -19.32 -48.65 32.89
C GLY A 576 -19.48 -50.05 33.47
N GLY A 577 -18.77 -51.01 32.89
CA GLY A 577 -18.73 -52.40 33.33
C GLY A 577 -17.61 -52.64 34.34
N ASP A 578 -17.92 -53.26 35.49
CA ASP A 578 -16.90 -53.66 36.47
C ASP A 578 -16.03 -54.82 35.93
N GLY A 579 -14.80 -54.51 35.54
CA GLY A 579 -13.86 -55.47 34.96
C GLY A 579 -13.54 -55.28 33.47
N SER A 580 -14.12 -54.27 32.79
CA SER A 580 -13.68 -53.86 31.45
C SER A 580 -12.19 -53.54 31.48
N ILE A 581 -11.41 -54.14 30.59
CA ILE A 581 -9.96 -54.03 30.59
C ILE A 581 -9.43 -53.61 29.23
N MET A 582 -8.54 -52.61 29.24
CA MET A 582 -7.82 -52.11 28.08
C MET A 582 -6.32 -52.16 28.35
N TYR A 583 -5.55 -52.68 27.41
CA TYR A 583 -4.09 -52.54 27.39
C TYR A 583 -3.67 -51.56 26.30
N LEU A 584 -2.66 -50.73 26.56
CA LEU A 584 -2.11 -49.74 25.63
C LEU A 584 -0.61 -49.89 25.52
N ASP A 585 -0.07 -49.77 24.31
CA ASP A 585 1.36 -49.88 24.05
C ASP A 585 1.81 -49.06 22.84
N ASP A 586 3.11 -48.72 22.80
CA ASP A 586 3.83 -48.16 21.65
C ASP A 586 3.18 -46.97 20.93
N PHE A 587 2.83 -45.91 21.68
CA PHE A 587 2.28 -44.70 21.09
C PHE A 587 3.34 -43.92 20.29
N SER A 588 2.93 -43.34 19.15
CA SER A 588 3.80 -42.50 18.32
C SER A 588 3.02 -41.40 17.61
N LEU A 589 3.63 -40.21 17.51
CA LEU A 589 3.09 -39.09 16.74
C LEU A 589 3.67 -39.10 15.33
N ILE A 590 2.81 -38.85 14.35
CA ILE A 590 3.16 -38.81 12.93
C ILE A 590 3.26 -37.35 12.47
N TYR A 591 4.19 -37.06 11.57
CA TYR A 591 4.58 -35.70 11.20
C TYR A 591 4.66 -35.43 9.69
N ASP A 592 4.75 -36.47 8.85
CA ASP A 592 5.09 -36.33 7.44
C ASP A 592 3.87 -36.25 6.50
N ASP A 593 2.72 -36.69 7.00
CA ASP A 593 1.48 -36.76 6.22
C ASP A 593 0.86 -35.37 6.01
N GLU A 594 -0.09 -35.27 5.07
CA GLU A 594 -0.89 -34.07 4.93
C GLU A 594 -1.90 -33.93 6.08
N PRO A 595 -2.01 -32.77 6.75
CA PRO A 595 -2.97 -32.57 7.82
C PRO A 595 -4.41 -32.75 7.32
N THR A 596 -5.23 -33.46 8.09
CA THR A 596 -6.66 -33.56 7.79
C THR A 596 -7.37 -32.30 8.31
N MET A 597 -8.22 -31.68 7.50
CA MET A 597 -9.06 -30.56 7.97
C MET A 597 -10.27 -31.06 8.75
N TRP A 598 -10.62 -30.34 9.82
CA TRP A 598 -11.92 -30.47 10.49
C TRP A 598 -13.00 -30.03 9.49
N LYS A 599 -13.96 -30.92 9.22
CA LYS A 599 -15.06 -30.66 8.28
C LYS A 599 -16.30 -30.20 9.02
#